data_AF-A0A2N1D3Y0-F1
#
_entry.id   AF-A0A2N1D3Y0-F1
#
_cell.length_a   1.000
_cell.length_b   1.000
_cell.length_c   1.000
_cell.angle_alpha   90.00
_cell.angle_beta   90.00
_cell.angle_gamma   90.00
#
_symmetry.space_group_name_H-M   'P 1'
#
loop_
_entity.id
_entity.type
_entity.pdbx_description
1 polymer ?
#
loop_
_entity_poly.entity_id
_entity_poly.type
_entity_poly.pdbx_seq_one_letter_code
_entity_poly.pdbx_strand_id
1 'polypeptide(L)'
;MQALVSFEVGYPMLFSRGGENRIFAAEVSAYIEQRLVRKAGVLFLVADGTASVLGSHFEDVRNAKLPASQKSFVEWLREENDRYNAGQGIMAFMYEGHQYRYLSYLTSAFIAKQDPSLKMGISYLDSDTGRHVCVALDPLPVTP
;
A
#
# COMPACT_ATOMS: atom_id res chain seq x y z
N MET A 1 22.37 -9.78 -2.60
CA MET A 1 20.92 -9.74 -2.89
C MET A 1 20.23 -9.16 -1.67
N GLN A 2 19.42 -8.11 -1.80
CA GLN A 2 18.66 -7.59 -0.64
C GLN A 2 17.53 -8.56 -0.30
N ALA A 3 17.38 -8.89 0.98
CA ALA A 3 16.29 -9.72 1.46
C ALA A 3 14.94 -9.02 1.29
N LEU A 4 13.90 -9.77 0.92
CA LEU A 4 12.55 -9.24 0.72
C LEU A 4 11.90 -8.93 2.07
N VAL A 5 11.18 -7.80 2.12
CA VAL A 5 10.25 -7.50 3.20
C VAL A 5 8.97 -8.30 3.00
N SER A 6 8.54 -9.04 4.03
CA SER A 6 7.20 -9.64 4.12
C SER A 6 6.35 -8.93 5.17
N PHE A 7 5.03 -9.03 5.04
CA PHE A 7 4.07 -8.33 5.90
C PHE A 7 3.07 -9.31 6.52
N GLU A 8 2.80 -9.11 7.81
CA GLU A 8 1.64 -9.65 8.51
C GLU A 8 0.69 -8.49 8.82
N VAL A 9 -0.59 -8.69 8.56
CA VAL A 9 -1.66 -7.76 8.90
C VAL A 9 -2.53 -8.42 9.96
N GLY A 10 -2.63 -7.79 11.13
CA GLY A 10 -3.56 -8.17 12.20
C GLY A 10 -5.00 -7.88 11.79
N TYR A 11 -5.97 -8.23 12.65
CA TYR A 11 -7.39 -8.05 12.35
C TYR A 11 -7.73 -6.59 12.00
N PRO A 12 -8.13 -6.29 10.74
CA PRO A 12 -8.46 -4.92 10.36
C PRO A 12 -9.82 -4.52 10.93
N MET A 13 -9.89 -3.33 11.50
CA MET A 13 -11.10 -2.77 12.11
C MET A 13 -11.58 -1.59 11.28
N LEU A 14 -12.89 -1.51 11.02
CA LEU A 14 -13.47 -0.33 10.36
C LEU A 14 -13.27 0.90 11.24
N PHE A 15 -12.48 1.85 10.76
CA PHE A 15 -12.11 3.08 11.47
C PHE A 15 -13.01 4.26 11.08
N SER A 16 -13.38 4.37 9.80
CA SER A 16 -14.28 5.42 9.30
C SER A 16 -14.99 4.99 8.03
N ARG A 17 -16.13 5.63 7.72
CA ARG A 17 -16.90 5.43 6.49
C ARG A 17 -17.47 6.77 6.01
N GLY A 18 -17.33 7.04 4.72
CA GLY A 18 -17.94 8.20 4.05
C GLY A 18 -18.42 7.78 2.66
N GLY A 19 -19.74 7.64 2.49
CA GLY A 19 -20.32 7.07 1.27
C GLY A 19 -19.85 5.62 1.04
N GLU A 20 -19.23 5.40 -0.12
CA GLU A 20 -18.66 4.12 -0.55
C GLU A 20 -17.23 3.91 0.01
N ASN A 21 -16.55 4.99 0.38
CA ASN A 21 -15.21 4.94 0.96
C ASN A 21 -15.26 4.42 2.40
N ARG A 22 -14.49 3.36 2.66
CA ARG A 22 -14.29 2.74 3.98
C ARG A 22 -12.82 2.82 4.34
N ILE A 23 -12.49 3.35 5.52
CA ILE A 23 -11.12 3.34 6.05
C ILE A 23 -11.03 2.27 7.12
N PHE A 24 -10.10 1.33 6.96
CA PHE A 24 -9.77 0.32 7.95
C PHE A 24 -8.46 0.66 8.65
N ALA A 25 -8.38 0.40 9.95
CA ALA A 25 -7.13 0.43 10.71
C ALA A 25 -6.71 -1.00 11.03
N ALA A 26 -5.47 -1.36 10.75
CA ALA A 26 -4.91 -2.66 11.14
C ALA A 26 -3.52 -2.47 11.77
N GLU A 27 -3.17 -3.37 12.68
CA GLU A 27 -1.79 -3.51 13.12
C GLU A 27 -0.99 -4.25 12.03
N VAL A 28 0.16 -3.72 11.65
CA VAL A 28 1.03 -4.29 10.61
C VAL A 28 2.41 -4.57 11.20
N SER A 29 2.86 -5.80 11.04
CA SER A 29 4.22 -6.25 11.34
C SER A 29 4.95 -6.51 10.04
N ALA A 30 6.16 -5.99 9.89
CA ALA A 30 7.00 -6.20 8.73
C ALA A 30 8.29 -6.93 9.11
N TYR A 31 8.66 -7.91 8.29
CA TYR A 31 9.74 -8.85 8.58
C TYR A 31 10.77 -8.88 7.44
N ILE A 32 12.05 -9.01 7.81
CA ILE A 32 13.14 -9.34 6.90
C ILE A 32 13.81 -10.59 7.45
N GLU A 33 13.92 -11.64 6.64
CA GLU A 33 14.50 -12.94 7.07
C GLU A 33 13.89 -13.46 8.38
N GLN A 34 12.55 -13.39 8.49
CA GLN A 34 11.75 -13.74 9.68
C GLN A 34 11.99 -12.86 10.93
N ARG A 35 12.88 -11.87 10.88
CA ARG A 35 13.08 -10.90 11.97
C ARG A 35 12.13 -9.73 11.82
N LEU A 36 11.40 -9.39 12.89
CA LEU A 36 10.55 -8.20 12.94
C LEU A 36 11.43 -6.95 12.83
N VAL A 37 11.28 -6.19 11.74
CA VAL A 37 12.03 -4.94 11.51
C VAL A 37 11.19 -3.70 11.76
N ARG A 38 9.87 -3.79 11.61
CA ARG A 38 8.96 -2.67 11.88
C ARG A 38 7.58 -3.14 12.32
N LYS A 39 6.94 -2.35 13.17
CA LYS A 39 5.56 -2.51 13.59
C LYS A 39 4.85 -1.16 13.59
N ALA A 40 3.63 -1.07 13.05
CA ALA A 40 2.85 0.17 13.01
C ALA A 40 1.34 -0.10 12.94
N GLY A 41 0.54 0.84 13.45
CA GLY A 41 -0.87 0.93 13.09
C GLY A 41 -1.00 1.61 11.72
N VAL A 42 -1.59 0.91 10.75
CA VAL A 42 -1.69 1.34 9.35
C VAL A 42 -3.15 1.52 8.95
N LEU A 43 -3.43 2.61 8.25
CA LEU A 43 -4.72 2.91 7.63
C LEU A 43 -4.75 2.40 6.18
N PHE A 44 -5.86 1.76 5.80
CA PHE A 44 -6.16 1.27 4.47
C PHE A 44 -7.45 1.92 3.98
N LEU A 45 -7.47 2.38 2.72
CA LEU A 45 -8.69 2.81 2.04
C LEU A 45 -9.26 1.63 1.26
N VAL A 46 -10.57 1.41 1.36
CA VAL A 46 -11.35 0.57 0.47
C VAL A 46 -12.44 1.41 -0.18
N ALA A 47 -12.41 1.53 -1.51
CA ALA A 47 -13.37 2.24 -2.34
C ALA A 47 -13.61 1.43 -3.62
N ASP A 48 -14.84 1.34 -4.11
CA ASP A 48 -15.21 0.71 -5.38
C ASP A 48 -14.61 -0.70 -5.59
N GLY A 49 -14.74 -1.53 -4.55
CA GLY A 49 -14.19 -2.90 -4.53
C GLY A 49 -12.66 -3.00 -4.51
N THR A 50 -11.96 -1.86 -4.37
CA THR A 50 -10.50 -1.75 -4.48
C THR A 50 -9.89 -1.30 -3.15
N ALA A 51 -8.76 -1.90 -2.75
CA ALA A 51 -8.02 -1.56 -1.54
C ALA A 51 -6.68 -0.88 -1.85
N SER A 52 -6.26 0.07 -1.01
CA SER A 52 -4.89 0.63 -1.00
C SER A 52 -4.46 1.04 0.41
N VAL A 53 -3.14 1.14 0.63
CA VAL A 53 -2.58 1.80 1.83
C VAL A 53 -2.91 3.29 1.77
N LEU A 54 -3.54 3.84 2.82
CA LEU A 54 -3.92 5.25 2.83
C LEU A 54 -2.69 6.16 2.83
N GLY A 55 -2.66 7.12 1.92
CA GLY A 55 -1.57 8.09 1.81
C GLY A 55 -0.34 7.61 1.04
N SER A 56 -0.37 6.40 0.47
CA SER A 56 0.61 5.95 -0.53
C SER A 56 0.71 6.89 -1.75
N HIS A 57 -0.34 7.68 -1.96
CA HIS A 57 -0.56 8.56 -3.10
C HIS A 57 -0.10 10.01 -2.93
N PHE A 58 0.21 10.44 -1.69
CA PHE A 58 0.75 11.78 -1.49
C PHE A 58 2.20 11.79 -1.96
N GLU A 59 2.55 12.62 -2.94
CA GLU A 59 3.95 12.83 -3.35
C GLU A 59 4.81 13.09 -2.10
N ASP A 60 4.42 14.08 -1.30
CA ASP A 60 4.95 14.31 0.05
C ASP A 60 3.94 13.89 1.15
N VAL A 61 4.16 12.70 1.70
CA VAL A 61 3.36 12.17 2.83
C VAL A 61 3.65 12.88 4.16
N ARG A 62 4.78 13.61 4.31
CA ARG A 62 5.12 14.36 5.54
C ARG A 62 4.12 15.47 5.79
N ASN A 63 3.70 16.15 4.72
CA ASN A 63 2.76 17.26 4.77
C ASN A 63 1.27 16.83 4.73
N ALA A 64 0.97 15.55 4.47
CA ALA A 64 -0.39 15.02 4.48
C ALA A 64 -1.10 15.15 5.85
N LYS A 65 -2.43 15.20 5.87
CA LYS A 65 -3.25 15.16 7.11
C LYS A 65 -3.45 13.72 7.60
N LEU A 66 -2.35 13.08 8.01
CA LEU A 66 -2.30 11.68 8.47
C LEU A 66 -1.63 11.55 9.85
N PRO A 67 -1.90 10.47 10.61
CA PRO A 67 -1.17 10.16 11.84
C PRO A 67 0.35 10.05 11.61
N ALA A 68 1.17 10.50 12.55
CA ALA A 68 2.63 10.47 12.42
C ALA A 68 3.19 9.05 12.20
N SER A 69 2.57 8.03 12.82
CA SER A 69 2.88 6.62 12.60
C SER A 69 2.64 6.18 11.14
N GLN A 70 1.51 6.57 10.55
CA GLN A 70 1.17 6.29 9.15
C GLN A 70 2.21 6.92 8.21
N LYS A 71 2.54 8.20 8.42
CA LYS A 71 3.52 8.93 7.60
C LYS A 71 4.87 8.22 7.57
N SER A 72 5.47 8.06 8.74
CA SER A 72 6.79 7.43 8.87
C SER A 72 6.83 5.99 8.35
N PHE A 73 5.70 5.27 8.42
CA PHE A 73 5.59 3.92 7.87
C PHE A 73 5.50 3.91 6.34
N VAL A 74 4.72 4.82 5.73
CA VAL A 74 4.66 4.98 4.26
C VAL A 74 6.00 5.44 3.68
N GLU A 75 6.69 6.36 4.35
CA GLU A 75 8.05 6.79 3.97
C GLU A 75 9.02 5.61 3.94
N TRP A 76 9.05 4.83 5.02
CA TRP A 76 9.92 3.65 5.11
C TRP A 76 9.58 2.59 4.06
N LEU A 77 8.31 2.37 3.73
CA LEU A 77 7.95 1.49 2.61
C LEU A 77 8.55 1.95 1.28
N ARG A 78 8.61 3.27 1.03
CA ARG A 78 9.26 3.84 -0.15
C ARG A 78 10.77 3.65 -0.08
N GLU A 79 11.40 3.95 1.05
CA GLU A 79 12.84 3.74 1.25
C GLU A 79 13.27 2.27 1.09
N GLU A 80 12.47 1.30 1.57
CA GLU A 80 12.72 -0.13 1.33
C GLU A 80 12.61 -0.46 -0.17
N ASN A 81 11.61 0.11 -0.85
CA ASN A 81 11.35 -0.09 -2.28
C ASN A 81 12.48 0.49 -3.14
N ASP A 82 12.97 1.68 -2.80
CA ASP A 82 14.07 2.34 -3.48
C ASP A 82 15.39 1.61 -3.26
N ARG A 83 15.67 1.14 -2.04
CA ARG A 83 16.83 0.29 -1.76
C ARG A 83 16.75 -1.04 -2.52
N TYR A 84 15.57 -1.66 -2.60
CA TYR A 84 15.37 -2.87 -3.41
C TYR A 84 15.65 -2.60 -4.89
N ASN A 85 15.09 -1.53 -5.46
CA ASN A 85 15.30 -1.15 -6.85
C ASN A 85 16.78 -0.85 -7.15
N ALA A 86 17.47 -0.08 -6.29
CA ALA A 86 18.90 0.15 -6.38
C ALA A 86 19.72 -1.16 -6.33
N GLY A 87 19.31 -2.13 -5.51
CA GLY A 87 19.91 -3.46 -5.43
C GLY A 87 19.65 -4.37 -6.63
N GLN A 88 18.64 -4.08 -7.46
CA GLN A 88 18.38 -4.78 -8.73
C GLN A 88 18.99 -4.05 -9.95
N GLY A 89 19.30 -2.75 -9.83
CA GLY A 89 19.85 -1.94 -10.92
C GLY A 89 18.90 -1.89 -12.13
N ILE A 90 19.45 -2.08 -13.34
CA ILE A 90 18.66 -2.10 -14.59
C ILE A 90 17.51 -3.12 -14.55
N MET A 91 17.65 -4.22 -13.80
CA MET A 91 16.62 -5.26 -13.71
C MET A 91 15.32 -4.77 -13.05
N ALA A 92 15.36 -3.71 -12.22
CA ALA A 92 14.15 -3.12 -11.64
C ALA A 92 13.21 -2.55 -12.71
N PHE A 93 13.78 -1.84 -13.70
CA PHE A 93 13.03 -1.11 -14.73
C PHE A 93 12.42 -2.02 -15.80
N MET A 94 12.79 -3.30 -15.85
CA MET A 94 12.17 -4.28 -16.74
C MET A 94 10.80 -4.78 -16.23
N TYR A 95 10.39 -4.39 -15.03
CA TYR A 95 9.09 -4.75 -14.46
C TYR A 95 8.26 -3.50 -14.19
N GLU A 96 7.14 -3.35 -14.91
CA GLU A 96 6.14 -2.34 -14.58
C GLU A 96 5.63 -2.54 -13.14
N GLY A 97 5.37 -1.43 -12.45
CA GLY A 97 4.95 -1.46 -11.04
C GLY A 97 6.09 -1.66 -10.02
N HIS A 98 7.37 -1.72 -10.41
CA HIS A 98 8.50 -1.81 -9.47
C HIS A 98 8.54 -0.65 -8.43
N GLN A 99 7.93 0.50 -8.75
CA GLN A 99 7.77 1.65 -7.86
C GLN A 99 6.81 1.39 -6.68
N TYR A 100 5.96 0.37 -6.78
CA TYR A 100 4.89 0.08 -5.83
C TYR A 100 5.02 -1.29 -5.15
N ARG A 101 6.14 -2.02 -5.32
CA ARG A 101 6.29 -3.43 -4.91
C ARG A 101 5.87 -3.69 -3.46
N TYR A 102 6.42 -2.96 -2.50
CA TYR A 102 6.09 -3.19 -1.09
C TYR A 102 4.73 -2.63 -0.66
N LEU A 103 4.23 -1.59 -1.33
CA LEU A 103 2.85 -1.14 -1.18
C LEU A 103 1.86 -2.22 -1.66
N SER A 104 2.16 -2.87 -2.78
CA SER A 104 1.40 -4.00 -3.32
C SER A 104 1.43 -5.21 -2.38
N TYR A 105 2.59 -5.58 -1.85
CA TYR A 105 2.71 -6.70 -0.90
C TYR A 105 1.90 -6.47 0.37
N LEU A 106 1.98 -5.26 0.94
CA LEU A 106 1.20 -4.90 2.13
C LEU A 106 -0.31 -4.85 1.84
N THR A 107 -0.71 -4.28 0.69
CA THR A 107 -2.12 -4.21 0.28
C THR A 107 -2.69 -5.61 0.06
N SER A 108 -1.94 -6.51 -0.58
CA SER A 108 -2.30 -7.93 -0.72
C SER A 108 -2.45 -8.65 0.62
N ALA A 109 -1.56 -8.40 1.58
CA ALA A 109 -1.66 -8.97 2.92
C ALA A 109 -2.92 -8.47 3.68
N PHE A 110 -3.32 -7.21 3.46
CA PHE A 110 -4.59 -6.67 3.96
C PHE A 110 -5.80 -7.30 3.27
N ILE A 111 -5.81 -7.39 1.93
CA ILE A 111 -6.89 -8.03 1.15
C ILE A 111 -7.12 -9.47 1.63
N ALA A 112 -6.06 -10.26 1.75
CA ALA A 112 -6.12 -11.65 2.20
C ALA A 112 -6.67 -11.82 3.64
N LYS A 113 -6.62 -10.77 4.47
CA LYS A 113 -7.16 -10.75 5.84
C LYS A 113 -8.55 -10.15 5.94
N GLN A 114 -8.87 -9.16 5.11
CA GLN A 114 -10.12 -8.40 5.18
C GLN A 114 -11.23 -9.04 4.33
N ASP A 115 -10.97 -9.25 3.05
CA ASP A 115 -11.94 -9.69 2.05
C ASP A 115 -11.18 -10.02 0.74
N PRO A 116 -10.99 -11.32 0.41
CA PRO A 116 -10.27 -11.74 -0.80
C PRO A 116 -10.95 -11.36 -2.13
N SER A 117 -12.17 -10.81 -2.12
CA SER A 117 -12.82 -10.28 -3.33
C SER A 117 -12.36 -8.87 -3.71
N LEU A 118 -11.64 -8.19 -2.80
CA LEU A 118 -11.12 -6.84 -3.05
C LEU A 118 -9.96 -6.88 -4.05
N LYS A 119 -9.99 -5.94 -5.00
CA LYS A 119 -8.89 -5.69 -5.92
C LYS A 119 -7.78 -4.92 -5.22
N MET A 120 -6.53 -5.20 -5.60
CA MET A 120 -5.40 -4.34 -5.25
C MET A 120 -5.44 -3.08 -6.10
N GLY A 121 -5.17 -1.91 -5.52
CA GLY A 121 -5.16 -0.66 -6.26
C GLY A 121 -4.30 0.43 -5.65
N ILE A 122 -4.30 1.57 -6.34
CA ILE A 122 -3.65 2.81 -5.90
C ILE A 122 -4.75 3.84 -5.66
N SER A 123 -4.74 4.47 -4.49
CA SER A 123 -5.56 5.66 -4.25
C SER A 123 -4.92 6.88 -4.90
N TYR A 124 -5.69 7.92 -5.17
CA TYR A 124 -5.15 9.27 -5.43
C TYR A 124 -6.18 10.33 -5.05
N LEU A 125 -5.72 11.58 -4.98
CA LEU A 125 -6.61 12.73 -4.95
C LEU A 125 -6.86 13.15 -6.41
N ASP A 126 -8.09 12.96 -6.87
CA ASP A 126 -8.52 13.36 -8.20
C ASP A 126 -8.50 14.89 -8.32
N SER A 127 -7.76 15.41 -9.30
CA SER A 127 -7.51 16.85 -9.45
C SER A 127 -8.75 17.66 -9.80
N ASP A 128 -9.69 17.03 -10.50
CA ASP A 128 -10.80 17.71 -11.15
C ASP A 128 -12.03 17.76 -10.23
N THR A 129 -12.18 16.73 -9.40
CA THR A 129 -13.28 16.59 -8.43
C THR A 129 -12.86 16.83 -6.98
N GLY A 130 -11.56 16.84 -6.68
CA GLY A 130 -11.02 16.95 -5.32
C GLY A 130 -11.33 15.74 -4.43
N ARG A 131 -11.70 14.59 -5.01
CA ARG A 131 -12.11 13.37 -4.29
C ARG A 131 -10.97 12.39 -4.14
N HIS A 132 -10.98 11.63 -3.04
CA HIS A 132 -10.13 10.44 -2.94
C HIS A 132 -10.77 9.30 -3.74
N VAL A 133 -10.10 8.91 -4.84
CA VAL A 133 -10.47 7.80 -5.72
C VAL A 133 -9.52 6.63 -5.46
N CYS A 134 -9.95 5.39 -5.71
CA CYS A 134 -9.07 4.22 -5.72
C CYS A 134 -9.24 3.47 -7.03
N VAL A 135 -8.16 3.34 -7.81
CA VAL A 135 -8.17 2.64 -9.10
C VAL A 135 -7.49 1.28 -8.94
N ALA A 136 -8.15 0.24 -9.42
CA ALA A 136 -7.63 -1.12 -9.40
C ALA A 136 -6.40 -1.24 -10.30
N LEU A 137 -5.36 -1.88 -9.78
CA LEU A 137 -4.24 -2.41 -10.57
C LEU A 137 -4.64 -3.77 -11.16
N ASP A 138 -5.77 -3.82 -11.87
CA ASP A 138 -6.05 -4.98 -12.71
C ASP A 138 -4.96 -5.05 -13.78
N PRO A 139 -4.40 -6.25 -14.08
CA PRO A 139 -3.64 -6.40 -15.30
C PRO A 139 -4.56 -6.03 -16.47
N LEU A 140 -4.08 -5.19 -17.39
CA LEU A 140 -4.77 -4.94 -18.65
C LEU A 140 -5.15 -6.30 -19.25
N PRO A 141 -6.39 -6.45 -19.79
CA PRO A 141 -6.77 -7.71 -20.41
C PRO A 141 -5.75 -8.04 -21.47
N VAL A 142 -5.06 -9.17 -21.30
CA VAL A 142 -4.14 -9.69 -22.31
C VAL A 142 -5.01 -10.09 -23.50
N THR A 143 -5.18 -9.18 -24.45
CA THR A 143 -5.81 -9.49 -25.73
C THR A 143 -4.96 -10.59 -26.38
N PRO A 144 -5.55 -11.76 -26.67
CA PRO A 144 -4.85 -12.87 -27.29
C PRO A 144 -4.47 -12.59 -28.76
#